data_AF-X0ZQS0-F1
#
_entry.id   AF-X0ZQS0-F1
#
_cell.length_a   1.000
_cell.length_b   1.000
_cell.length_c   1.000
_cell.angle_alpha   90.00
_cell.angle_beta   90.00
_cell.angle_gamma   90.00
#
_symmetry.space_group_name_H-M   'P 1'
#
loop_
_entity.id
_entity.type
_entity.pdbx_description
1 polymer ?
#
loop_
_entity_poly.entity_id
_entity_poly.type
_entity_poly.pdbx_seq_one_letter_code
_entity_poly.pdbx_strand_id
1 'polypeptide(L)'
;MGHPHDPESHSHHNSVWISHNDVDGISFWSDGGKGKIRHKRIVKFEDSAEASSMVTENQWATNKDKVLLFETRRLTTLPLDDSEWLLIIDLQFKANGAAVTLGKT
;
A
#
# COMPACT_ATOMS: atom_id res chain seq x y z
N MET A 1 14.57 5.06 -12.73
CA MET A 1 14.28 3.75 -12.12
C MET A 1 15.54 2.92 -12.25
N GLY A 2 16.21 2.58 -11.14
CA GLY A 2 17.43 1.76 -11.15
C GLY A 2 17.15 0.30 -11.52
N HIS A 3 18.19 -0.54 -11.59
CA HIS A 3 18.24 -1.93 -12.09
C HIS A 3 17.04 -2.83 -11.66
N PRO A 4 15.87 -2.81 -12.34
CA PRO A 4 14.65 -3.46 -11.85
C PRO A 4 14.69 -4.98 -11.97
N HIS A 5 15.66 -5.50 -12.73
CA HIS A 5 15.86 -6.93 -12.98
C HIS A 5 17.02 -7.52 -12.19
N ASP A 6 17.58 -6.79 -11.21
CA ASP A 6 18.55 -7.37 -10.27
C ASP A 6 17.80 -7.97 -9.07
N PRO A 7 17.64 -9.30 -9.01
CA PRO A 7 16.88 -9.97 -7.95
C PRO A 7 17.60 -9.95 -6.61
N GLU A 8 18.89 -9.60 -6.56
CA GLU A 8 19.67 -9.62 -5.31
C GLU A 8 19.63 -8.26 -4.61
N SER A 9 19.76 -7.16 -5.36
CA SER A 9 19.83 -5.82 -4.74
C SER A 9 18.59 -4.95 -4.97
N HIS A 10 17.74 -5.29 -5.95
CA HIS A 10 16.60 -4.47 -6.38
C HIS A 10 15.32 -5.28 -6.63
N SER A 11 15.20 -6.46 -6.01
CA SER A 11 14.01 -7.35 -6.06
C SER A 11 12.68 -6.67 -5.76
N HIS A 12 12.69 -5.54 -5.06
CA HIS A 12 11.52 -4.86 -4.52
C HIS A 12 10.81 -3.93 -5.51
N HIS A 13 11.35 -3.73 -6.73
CA HIS A 13 10.77 -2.85 -7.75
C HIS A 13 9.65 -3.49 -8.60
N ASN A 14 8.70 -4.21 -7.97
CA ASN A 14 7.68 -4.98 -8.70
C ASN A 14 6.36 -4.22 -8.93
N SER A 15 6.15 -3.07 -8.29
CA SER A 15 4.88 -2.32 -8.36
C SER A 15 5.02 -0.92 -7.77
N VAL A 16 3.97 -0.10 -7.90
CA VAL A 16 3.81 1.09 -7.06
C VAL A 16 3.41 0.62 -5.66
N TRP A 17 4.37 0.69 -4.73
CA TRP A 17 4.20 0.26 -3.35
C TRP A 17 4.03 1.48 -2.45
N ILE A 18 3.01 1.45 -1.58
CA ILE A 18 2.84 2.46 -0.54
C ILE A 18 2.91 1.75 0.80
N SER A 19 3.82 2.24 1.64
CA SER A 19 4.07 1.72 2.96
C SER A 19 4.70 2.80 3.83
N HIS A 20 4.85 2.49 5.11
CA HIS A 20 5.53 3.28 6.11
C HIS A 20 6.59 2.36 6.72
N ASN A 21 7.82 2.84 6.86
CA ASN A 21 8.92 1.96 7.27
C ASN A 21 8.65 1.35 8.65
N ASP A 22 8.55 2.17 9.70
CA ASP A 22 8.40 1.70 11.08
C ASP A 22 6.96 1.83 11.60
N VAL A 23 6.29 0.69 11.83
CA VAL A 23 4.97 0.62 12.47
C VAL A 23 5.07 -0.25 13.73
N ASP A 24 5.01 0.37 14.91
CA ASP A 24 5.25 -0.26 16.22
C ASP A 24 6.57 -1.07 16.31
N GLY A 25 7.66 -0.55 15.73
CA GLY A 25 8.97 -1.20 15.71
C GLY A 25 9.11 -2.30 14.65
N ILE A 26 8.12 -2.46 13.76
CA ILE A 26 8.11 -3.47 12.71
C ILE A 26 8.32 -2.78 11.36
N SER A 27 9.32 -3.25 10.59
CA SER A 27 9.55 -2.74 9.24
C SER A 27 8.53 -3.30 8.24
N PHE A 28 7.88 -2.43 7.46
CA PHE A 28 7.02 -2.76 6.31
C PHE A 28 7.62 -2.31 4.95
N TRP A 29 8.92 -1.99 4.92
CA TRP A 29 9.65 -1.62 3.70
C TRP A 29 10.67 -2.65 3.24
N SER A 30 11.36 -3.30 4.19
CA SER A 30 12.42 -4.24 3.87
C SER A 30 11.90 -5.50 3.17
N ASP A 31 12.57 -5.94 2.11
CA ASP A 31 12.34 -7.26 1.54
C ASP A 31 12.67 -8.35 2.58
N GLY A 32 11.89 -9.44 2.59
CA GLY A 32 11.98 -10.48 3.62
C GLY A 32 11.70 -10.02 5.06
N GLY A 33 11.17 -8.79 5.24
CA GLY A 33 10.93 -8.16 6.52
C GLY A 33 9.89 -8.86 7.41
N LYS A 34 9.76 -8.34 8.65
CA LYS A 34 8.80 -8.86 9.64
C LYS A 34 7.37 -8.35 9.41
N GLY A 35 7.17 -7.26 8.67
CA GLY A 35 5.86 -6.71 8.34
C GLY A 35 5.37 -7.16 6.97
N LYS A 36 4.06 -7.41 6.84
CA LYS A 36 3.40 -7.71 5.56
C LYS A 36 2.08 -6.94 5.45
N ILE A 37 1.88 -6.24 4.35
CA ILE A 37 0.58 -5.66 3.96
C ILE A 37 -0.16 -6.71 3.15
N ARG A 38 -1.27 -7.21 3.68
CA ARG A 38 -2.05 -8.31 3.11
C ARG A 38 -3.34 -7.77 2.53
N HIS A 39 -3.53 -7.89 1.21
CA HIS A 39 -4.81 -7.61 0.59
C HIS A 39 -5.89 -8.56 1.14
N LYS A 40 -7.06 -8.01 1.48
CA LYS A 40 -8.18 -8.79 2.01
C LYS A 40 -9.32 -8.91 1.03
N ARG A 41 -9.72 -7.80 0.42
CA ARG A 41 -10.78 -7.77 -0.59
C ARG A 41 -10.81 -6.46 -1.35
N ILE A 42 -11.39 -6.51 -2.53
CA ILE A 42 -11.92 -5.35 -3.24
C ILE A 42 -13.30 -5.04 -2.64
N VAL A 43 -13.49 -3.80 -2.19
CA VAL A 43 -14.75 -3.31 -1.63
C VAL A 43 -15.64 -2.74 -2.72
N LYS A 44 -15.04 -1.97 -3.64
CA LYS A 44 -15.73 -1.30 -4.75
C LYS A 44 -14.76 -1.14 -5.92
N PHE A 45 -15.29 -1.25 -7.12
CA PHE A 45 -14.58 -0.92 -8.35
C PHE A 45 -15.54 -0.15 -9.26
N GLU A 46 -15.05 0.91 -9.88
CA GLU A 46 -15.76 1.75 -10.84
C GLU A 46 -14.86 1.97 -12.04
N ASP A 47 -15.43 1.88 -13.24
CA ASP A 47 -14.72 2.07 -14.49
C ASP A 47 -15.57 2.89 -15.44
N SER A 48 -15.03 4.01 -15.90
CA SER A 48 -15.71 4.95 -16.79
C SER A 48 -14.70 5.76 -17.58
N ALA A 49 -15.16 6.49 -18.60
CA ALA A 49 -14.31 7.35 -19.40
C ALA A 49 -13.81 8.57 -18.58
N GLU A 50 -14.58 9.01 -17.59
CA GLU A 50 -14.27 10.18 -16.76
C GLU A 50 -13.31 9.84 -15.62
N ALA A 51 -13.42 8.63 -15.06
CA ALA A 51 -12.56 8.13 -13.99
C ALA A 51 -12.67 6.61 -13.83
N SER A 52 -11.56 5.97 -13.45
CA SER A 52 -11.59 4.59 -12.94
C SER A 52 -11.09 4.57 -11.50
N SER A 53 -11.76 3.86 -10.61
CA SER A 53 -11.35 3.77 -9.20
C SER A 53 -11.54 2.38 -8.60
N MET A 54 -10.70 2.07 -7.62
CA MET A 54 -10.81 0.83 -6.84
C MET A 54 -10.61 1.13 -5.36
N VAL A 55 -11.52 0.60 -4.54
CA VAL A 55 -11.42 0.61 -3.08
C VAL A 55 -11.07 -0.78 -2.60
N THR A 56 -10.02 -0.89 -1.79
CA THR A 56 -9.55 -2.16 -1.21
C THR A 56 -9.42 -2.05 0.29
N GLU A 57 -9.58 -3.19 0.97
CA GLU A 57 -9.21 -3.34 2.37
C GLU A 57 -7.95 -4.21 2.48
N ASN A 58 -6.99 -3.71 3.26
CA ASN A 58 -5.70 -4.36 3.50
C ASN A 58 -5.43 -4.48 5.00
N GLN A 59 -4.61 -5.44 5.40
CA GLN A 59 -4.19 -5.66 6.79
C GLN A 59 -2.68 -5.56 6.91
N TRP A 60 -2.21 -4.75 7.84
CA TRP A 60 -0.80 -4.64 8.18
C TRP A 60 -0.52 -5.59 9.33
N ALA A 61 0.18 -6.69 9.05
CA ALA A 61 0.39 -7.76 9.99
C ALA A 61 1.88 -8.06 10.19
N THR A 62 2.22 -8.49 11.40
CA THR A 62 3.56 -9.02 11.69
C THR A 62 3.74 -10.42 11.09
N ASN A 63 4.98 -10.92 11.14
CA ASN A 63 5.32 -12.29 10.76
C ASN A 63 4.74 -13.36 11.71
N LYS A 64 4.17 -12.95 12.85
CA LYS A 64 3.42 -13.80 13.78
C LYS A 64 1.90 -13.66 13.61
N ASP A 65 1.45 -13.15 12.46
CA ASP A 65 0.05 -12.95 12.09
C ASP A 65 -0.76 -11.98 12.97
N LYS A 66 -0.10 -11.23 13.87
CA LYS A 66 -0.73 -10.15 14.63
C LYS A 66 -0.99 -8.97 13.69
N VAL A 67 -2.27 -8.59 13.51
CA VAL A 67 -2.68 -7.40 12.76
C VAL A 67 -2.54 -6.15 13.62
N LEU A 68 -1.81 -5.15 13.12
CA LEU A 68 -1.57 -3.85 13.76
C LEU A 68 -2.54 -2.79 13.24
N LEU A 69 -2.65 -2.66 11.90
CA LEU A 69 -3.52 -1.69 11.24
C LEU A 69 -4.46 -2.38 10.26
N PHE A 70 -5.69 -1.88 10.19
CA PHE A 70 -6.57 -2.03 9.05
C PHE A 70 -6.41 -0.82 8.14
N GLU A 71 -6.24 -1.07 6.85
CA GLU A 71 -6.12 -0.04 5.84
C GLU A 71 -7.32 -0.12 4.90
N THR A 72 -7.95 1.02 4.61
CA THR A 72 -8.80 1.18 3.42
C THR A 72 -8.06 2.08 2.44
N ARG A 73 -7.89 1.59 1.21
CA ARG A 73 -7.20 2.31 0.14
C ARG A 73 -8.14 2.54 -1.02
N ARG A 74 -8.23 3.78 -1.48
CA ARG A 74 -8.82 4.14 -2.78
C ARG A 74 -7.70 4.54 -3.73
N LEU A 75 -7.67 3.91 -4.89
CA LEU A 75 -6.86 4.33 -6.02
C LEU A 75 -7.81 4.87 -7.08
N THR A 76 -7.56 6.06 -7.58
CA THR A 76 -8.35 6.67 -8.67
C THR A 76 -7.42 7.15 -9.76
N THR A 77 -7.73 6.81 -10.99
CA THR A 77 -7.05 7.29 -12.19
C THR A 77 -7.98 8.25 -12.92
N LEU A 78 -7.53 9.47 -13.17
CA LEU A 78 -8.27 10.49 -13.92
C LEU A 78 -7.50 10.81 -15.21
N PRO A 79 -8.10 10.71 -16.40
CA PRO A 79 -7.50 11.25 -17.60
C PRO A 79 -7.45 12.78 -17.54
N LEU A 80 -6.40 13.37 -18.10
CA LEU A 80 -6.24 14.81 -18.26
C LEU A 80 -6.16 15.18 -19.75
N ASP A 81 -6.34 16.46 -20.07
CA ASP A 81 -6.54 16.94 -21.45
C ASP A 81 -5.34 16.67 -22.38
N ASP A 82 -4.11 16.66 -21.84
CA ASP A 82 -2.88 16.53 -22.63
C ASP A 82 -2.35 15.08 -22.73
N SER A 83 -3.26 14.10 -22.79
CA SER A 83 -2.91 12.66 -22.79
C SER A 83 -2.12 12.20 -21.55
N GLU A 84 -2.31 12.90 -20.44
CA GLU A 84 -1.75 12.57 -19.15
C GLU A 84 -2.81 11.88 -18.28
N TRP A 85 -2.38 11.36 -17.13
CA TRP A 85 -3.29 10.83 -16.12
C TRP A 85 -2.82 11.22 -14.73
N LEU A 86 -3.77 11.53 -13.86
CA LEU A 86 -3.55 11.77 -12.44
C LEU A 86 -3.88 10.50 -11.65
N LEU A 87 -2.92 10.04 -10.85
CA LEU A 87 -3.14 9.00 -9.84
C LEU A 87 -3.41 9.63 -8.48
N ILE A 88 -4.63 9.45 -7.98
CA ILE A 88 -5.00 9.84 -6.62
C ILE A 88 -4.97 8.60 -5.75
N ILE A 89 -4.31 8.71 -4.59
CA ILE A 89 -4.20 7.63 -3.63
C ILE A 89 -4.66 8.12 -2.27
N ASP A 90 -5.82 7.64 -1.83
CA ASP A 90 -6.35 7.90 -0.50
C ASP A 90 -6.10 6.69 0.40
N LEU A 91 -5.50 6.94 1.55
CA LEU A 91 -5.21 5.92 2.56
C LEU A 91 -5.87 6.29 3.88
N GLN A 92 -6.66 5.37 4.41
CA GLN A 92 -7.21 5.46 5.76
C GLN A 92 -6.69 4.29 6.59
N PHE A 93 -6.05 4.61 7.73
CA PHE A 93 -5.58 3.62 8.68
C PHE A 93 -6.43 3.63 9.95
N LYS A 94 -6.75 2.43 10.43
CA LYS A 94 -7.42 2.21 11.71
C LYS A 94 -6.60 1.23 12.54
N ALA A 95 -6.26 1.63 13.76
CA ALA A 95 -5.55 0.76 14.67
C ALA A 95 -6.42 -0.41 15.15
N ASN A 96 -5.80 -1.58 15.34
CA ASN A 96 -6.49 -2.79 15.80
C ASN A 96 -6.47 -2.89 17.34
N GLY A 97 -7.36 -2.12 17.98
CA GLY A 97 -7.65 -2.22 19.42
C GLY A 97 -6.69 -1.50 20.37
N ALA A 98 -5.46 -1.20 19.94
CA ALA A 98 -4.48 -0.42 20.70
C ALA A 98 -3.88 0.70 19.84
N ALA A 99 -3.35 1.74 20.47
CA ALA A 99 -2.61 2.77 19.75
C ALA A 99 -1.40 2.17 19.02
N VAL A 100 -1.18 2.63 17.78
CA VAL A 100 -0.06 2.23 16.93
C VAL A 100 0.77 3.47 16.65
N THR A 101 2.09 3.37 16.82
CA THR A 101 3.05 4.43 16.52
C THR A 101 3.57 4.26 15.11
N LEU A 102 3.43 5.31 14.29
CA LEU A 102 4.15 5.43 13.02
C LEU A 102 5.48 6.12 13.31
N GLY A 103 6.56 5.34 13.25
CA GLY A 103 7.92 5.78 13.51
C GLY A 103 8.54 6.51 12.32
N LYS A 104 9.86 6.45 12.19
CA LYS A 104 10.56 7.04 11.03
C LYS A 104 10.20 6.27 9.75
N THR A 105 10.04 7.00 8.63
CA THR A 105 10.03 6.40 7.30
C THR A 105 11.44 6.47 6.73
#